data_AF-A0A6I9MPK1-F1
#
_entry.id   AF-A0A6I9MPK1-F1
#
_cell.length_a   1.000
_cell.length_b   1.000
_cell.length_c   1.000
_cell.angle_alpha   90.00
_cell.angle_beta   90.00
_cell.angle_gamma   90.00
#
_symmetry.space_group_name_H-M   'P 1'
#
loop_
_entity.id
_entity.type
_entity.pdbx_description
1 polymer ?
#
loop_
_entity_poly.entity_id
_entity_poly.type
_entity_poly.pdbx_seq_one_letter_code
_entity_poly.pdbx_strand_id
1 'polypeptide(L)'
;CAAVQGLQNTLQQVLDQREEARQSKQLLELYLRALDKEGNILSNQEESKAALAEDLDAVDTGVGKETASGIALTSQILTALKERPAPELSFSSQDLELVSREDPRALAVALSWDIKKAEAVQQACTTELALRLQQMQSLHSLRNLSVRKNPLPGEQQSPKRARQDPE
;
A
#
# COMPACT_ATOMS: atom_id res chain seq x y z
N CYS A 1 33.63 -33.45 28.71
CA CYS A 1 33.77 -32.61 27.50
C CYS A 1 32.44 -32.07 26.96
N ALA A 2 31.40 -32.89 26.76
CA ALA A 2 30.13 -32.43 26.17
C ALA A 2 29.39 -31.32 26.94
N ALA A 3 29.37 -31.37 28.28
CA ALA A 3 28.69 -30.34 29.09
C ALA A 3 29.37 -28.96 29.02
N VAL A 4 30.70 -28.92 28.89
CA VAL A 4 31.48 -27.67 28.76
C VAL A 4 31.26 -27.04 27.39
N GLN A 5 31.19 -27.86 26.33
CA GLN A 5 30.87 -27.38 24.97
C GLN A 5 29.46 -26.81 24.89
N GLY A 6 28.48 -27.45 25.55
CA GLY A 6 27.11 -26.95 25.63
C GLY A 6 27.03 -25.57 26.29
N LEU A 7 27.68 -25.40 27.44
CA LEU A 7 27.76 -24.11 28.14
C LEU A 7 28.43 -23.02 27.28
N GLN A 8 29.51 -23.35 26.57
CA GLN A 8 30.20 -22.41 25.69
C GLN A 8 29.32 -21.97 24.50
N ASN A 9 28.61 -22.91 23.88
CA ASN A 9 27.68 -22.61 22.79
C ASN A 9 26.52 -21.72 23.25
N THR A 10 25.95 -22.01 24.43
CA THR A 10 24.87 -21.18 25.00
C THR A 10 25.38 -19.78 25.34
N LEU A 11 26.58 -19.65 25.90
CA LEU A 11 27.18 -18.35 26.18
C LEU A 11 27.37 -17.54 24.89
N GLN A 12 27.91 -18.15 23.84
CA GLN A 12 28.09 -17.50 22.54
C GLN A 12 26.75 -17.02 21.99
N GLN A 13 25.73 -17.88 22.01
CA GLN A 13 24.40 -17.55 21.52
C GLN A 13 23.76 -16.36 22.27
N VAL A 14 23.93 -16.28 23.60
CA VAL A 14 23.42 -15.16 24.40
C VAL A 14 24.16 -13.86 24.09
N LEU A 15 25.47 -13.94 23.83
CA LEU A 15 26.26 -12.77 23.42
C LEU A 15 25.84 -12.26 22.05
N ASP A 16 25.68 -13.17 21.08
CA ASP A 16 25.25 -12.84 19.72
C ASP A 16 23.85 -12.22 19.73
N GLN A 17 22.89 -12.81 20.46
CA GLN A 17 21.54 -12.27 20.61
C GLN A 17 21.52 -10.86 21.25
N ARG A 18 22.41 -10.60 22.21
CA ARG A 18 22.52 -9.26 22.82
C ARG A 18 23.03 -8.23 21.83
N GLU A 19 23.99 -8.60 21.01
CA GLU A 19 24.52 -7.71 19.99
C GLU A 19 23.49 -7.46 18.88
N GLU A 20 22.77 -8.50 18.43
CA GLU A 20 21.64 -8.36 17.50
C GLU A 20 20.53 -7.46 18.06
N ALA A 21 20.19 -7.60 19.34
CA ALA A 21 19.22 -6.73 20.00
C ALA A 21 19.70 -5.26 20.04
N ARG A 22 21.00 -5.04 20.21
CA ARG A 22 21.58 -3.69 20.18
C ARG A 22 21.52 -3.08 18.78
N GLN A 23 21.88 -3.85 17.76
CA GLN A 23 21.87 -3.41 16.37
C GLN A 23 20.45 -3.14 15.87
N SER A 24 19.49 -4.02 16.17
CA SER A 24 18.09 -3.84 15.78
C SER A 24 17.47 -2.60 16.44
N LYS A 25 17.79 -2.32 17.71
CA LYS A 25 17.34 -1.09 18.38
C LYS A 25 17.87 0.16 17.71
N GLN A 26 19.16 0.20 17.36
CA GLN A 26 19.75 1.34 16.66
C GLN A 26 19.09 1.57 15.29
N LEU A 27 18.81 0.50 14.54
CA LEU A 27 18.12 0.60 13.27
C LEU A 27 16.68 1.13 13.44
N LEU A 28 15.94 0.62 14.43
CA LEU A 28 14.59 1.07 14.73
C LEU A 28 14.55 2.56 15.12
N GLU A 29 15.50 3.03 15.93
CA GLU A 29 15.63 4.45 16.29
C GLU A 29 15.86 5.33 15.05
N LEU A 30 16.67 4.88 14.09
CA LEU A 30 16.88 5.60 12.83
C LEU A 30 15.61 5.63 11.98
N TYR A 31 14.83 4.54 11.92
CA TYR A 31 13.57 4.48 11.20
C TYR A 31 12.52 5.42 11.80
N LEU A 32 12.33 5.38 13.12
CA LEU A 32 11.41 6.29 13.82
C LEU A 32 11.80 7.75 13.59
N ARG A 33 13.10 8.07 13.67
CA ARG A 33 13.60 9.42 13.38
C ARG A 33 13.34 9.85 11.93
N ALA A 34 13.36 8.94 10.96
CA ALA A 34 13.03 9.26 9.58
C ALA A 34 11.52 9.58 9.44
N LEU A 35 10.66 8.79 10.07
CA LEU A 35 9.22 9.04 10.11
C LEU A 35 8.87 10.37 10.77
N ASP A 36 9.50 10.70 11.92
CA ASP A 36 9.28 11.97 12.60
C ASP A 36 9.69 13.16 11.73
N LYS A 37 10.78 13.02 10.96
CA LYS A 37 11.24 14.06 10.02
C LYS A 37 10.27 14.23 8.85
N GLU A 38 9.78 13.14 8.27
CA GLU A 38 8.79 13.19 7.19
C GLU A 38 7.47 13.80 7.68
N GLY A 39 6.98 13.41 8.87
CA GLY A 39 5.80 14.01 9.48
C GLY A 39 5.96 15.50 9.78
N ASN A 40 7.14 15.92 10.24
CA ASN A 40 7.46 17.33 10.46
C ASN A 40 7.51 18.12 9.13
N ILE A 41 8.04 17.54 8.06
CA ILE A 41 8.02 18.17 6.72
C ILE A 41 6.59 18.37 6.23
N LEU A 42 5.70 17.39 6.43
CA LEU A 42 4.28 17.50 6.07
C LEU A 42 3.56 18.58 6.90
N SER A 43 3.80 18.63 8.21
CA SER A 43 3.24 19.65 9.10
C SER A 43 3.71 21.07 8.75
N ASN A 44 5.01 21.28 8.49
CA ASN A 44 5.53 22.58 8.08
C ASN A 44 5.04 22.98 6.67
N GLN A 45 4.76 22.01 5.78
CA GLN A 45 4.16 22.29 4.48
C GLN A 45 2.71 22.78 4.61
N GLU A 46 1.97 22.27 5.59
CA GLU A 46 0.61 22.73 5.92
C GLU A 46 0.62 24.13 6.53
N GLU A 47 1.56 24.43 7.45
CA GLU A 47 1.71 25.77 8.04
C GLU A 47 2.21 26.82 7.03
N SER A 48 3.09 26.46 6.10
CA SER A 48 3.53 27.38 5.03
C SER A 48 2.46 27.61 3.95
N LYS A 49 1.54 26.65 3.73
CA LYS A 49 0.33 26.88 2.93
C LYS A 49 -0.71 27.73 3.66
N ALA A 50 -0.82 27.61 4.99
CA ALA A 50 -1.71 28.44 5.79
C ALA A 50 -1.24 29.92 5.84
N ALA A 51 0.08 30.17 5.92
CA ALA A 51 0.64 31.52 5.85
C ALA A 51 0.50 32.19 4.46
N LEU A 52 0.29 31.40 3.39
CA LEU A 52 -0.04 31.91 2.05
C LEU A 52 -1.55 32.01 1.79
N ALA A 53 -2.39 31.47 2.68
CA ALA A 53 -3.85 31.52 2.57
C ALA A 53 -4.47 32.73 3.30
N GLU A 54 -3.69 33.43 4.13
CA GLU A 54 -4.14 34.58 4.92
C GLU A 54 -4.08 35.93 4.16
N ASP A 55 -3.94 35.91 2.82
CA ASP A 55 -4.00 37.11 1.96
C ASP A 55 -5.03 37.00 0.81
N LEU A 56 -5.95 36.02 0.90
CA LEU A 56 -7.10 35.93 -0.03
C LEU A 56 -8.40 35.85 0.78
N ASP A 57 -8.71 36.98 1.40
CA ASP A 57 -10.01 37.29 1.96
C ASP A 57 -11.09 37.37 0.85
N ALA A 58 -12.26 36.85 1.20
CA ALA A 58 -13.59 37.04 0.64
C ALA A 58 -13.83 36.73 -0.86
N VAL A 59 -14.40 35.55 -1.16
CA VAL A 59 -15.67 35.46 -1.91
C VAL A 59 -16.48 34.23 -1.46
N ASP A 60 -17.57 34.54 -0.76
CA ASP A 60 -18.91 33.95 -0.81
C ASP A 60 -19.10 32.42 -0.95
N THR A 61 -19.55 31.84 0.16
CA THR A 61 -20.25 30.56 0.25
C THR A 61 -21.64 30.64 -0.37
N GLY A 62 -21.85 30.04 -1.54
CA GLY A 62 -23.19 29.83 -2.06
C GLY A 62 -23.18 29.05 -3.36
N VAL A 63 -24.16 28.15 -3.51
CA VAL A 63 -24.35 27.20 -4.62
C VAL A 63 -23.49 25.94 -4.43
N GLY A 64 -24.06 24.79 -4.06
CA GLY A 64 -25.25 24.22 -4.66
C GLY A 64 -24.79 23.01 -5.44
N LYS A 65 -25.19 21.85 -4.94
CA LYS A 65 -25.07 20.54 -5.57
C LYS A 65 -25.41 20.61 -7.06
N GLU A 66 -24.41 20.68 -7.93
CA GLU A 66 -24.60 20.60 -9.37
C GLU A 66 -23.53 19.68 -9.97
N THR A 67 -24.00 18.49 -10.31
CA THR A 67 -23.44 17.60 -11.31
C THR A 67 -23.07 18.38 -12.58
N ALA A 68 -21.78 18.65 -12.78
CA ALA A 68 -21.26 19.18 -14.04
C ALA A 68 -20.10 18.30 -14.53
N SER A 69 -20.48 17.40 -15.43
CA SER A 69 -19.72 16.73 -16.48
C SER A 69 -18.20 16.94 -16.55
N GLY A 70 -17.49 15.82 -16.44
CA GLY A 70 -16.63 15.39 -17.54
C GLY A 70 -15.18 15.13 -17.21
N ILE A 71 -14.58 15.84 -16.25
CA ILE A 71 -13.16 15.65 -15.89
C ILE A 71 -13.02 15.81 -14.38
N ALA A 72 -13.02 14.68 -13.66
CA ALA A 72 -12.80 14.63 -12.21
C ALA A 72 -11.35 14.25 -11.85
N LEU A 73 -10.42 14.37 -12.80
CA LEU A 73 -9.01 14.12 -12.55
C LEU A 73 -8.41 15.33 -11.81
N THR A 74 -7.73 15.07 -10.69
CA THR A 74 -7.02 16.11 -9.95
C THR A 74 -5.88 16.67 -10.81
N SER A 75 -5.53 17.95 -10.60
CA SER A 75 -4.44 18.62 -11.34
C SER A 75 -3.13 17.83 -11.26
N GLN A 76 -2.87 17.17 -10.13
CA GLN A 76 -1.70 16.33 -9.91
C GLN A 76 -1.66 15.09 -10.83
N ILE A 77 -2.81 14.48 -11.12
CA ILE A 77 -2.89 13.32 -12.03
C ILE A 77 -2.61 13.77 -13.47
N LEU A 78 -3.15 14.92 -13.88
CA LEU A 78 -2.92 15.48 -15.21
C LEU A 78 -1.46 15.89 -15.43
N THR A 79 -0.82 16.50 -14.43
CA THR A 79 0.62 16.83 -14.51
C THR A 79 1.47 15.57 -14.56
N ALA A 80 1.15 14.56 -13.75
CA ALA A 80 1.88 13.29 -13.74
C ALA A 80 1.73 12.54 -15.07
N LEU A 81 0.54 12.53 -15.69
CA LEU A 81 0.32 11.98 -17.02
C LEU A 81 1.18 12.69 -18.07
N LYS A 82 1.32 14.02 -17.96
CA LYS A 82 2.09 14.83 -18.90
C LYS A 82 3.61 14.65 -18.77
N GLU A 83 4.10 14.55 -17.53
CA GLU A 83 5.53 14.54 -17.22
C GLU A 83 6.17 13.15 -17.27
N ARG A 84 5.40 12.09 -17.00
CA ARG A 84 5.96 10.74 -16.86
C ARG A 84 5.94 9.96 -18.17
N PRO A 85 7.04 9.26 -18.52
CA PRO A 85 7.12 8.46 -19.73
C PRO A 85 6.33 7.14 -19.67
N ALA A 86 6.05 6.63 -18.46
CA ALA A 86 5.26 5.41 -18.21
C ALA A 86 4.21 5.68 -17.11
N PRO A 87 3.13 6.41 -17.45
CA PRO A 87 2.09 6.79 -16.49
C PRO A 87 1.42 5.58 -15.83
N GLU A 88 1.20 4.50 -16.58
CA GLU A 88 0.49 3.29 -16.18
C GLU A 88 1.13 2.55 -14.99
N LEU A 89 2.46 2.67 -14.84
CA LEU A 89 3.18 2.07 -13.71
C LEU A 89 3.29 3.01 -12.50
N SER A 90 3.14 4.32 -12.73
CA SER A 90 3.41 5.35 -11.72
C SER A 90 2.25 5.67 -10.80
N PHE A 91 1.03 5.37 -11.22
CA PHE A 91 -0.20 5.67 -10.49
C PHE A 91 -0.56 4.60 -9.48
N SER A 92 -1.30 5.01 -8.44
CA SER A 92 -1.97 4.07 -7.53
C SER A 92 -3.12 3.35 -8.25
N SER A 93 -3.59 2.23 -7.71
CA SER A 93 -4.75 1.52 -8.29
C SER A 93 -6.02 2.41 -8.33
N GLN A 94 -6.16 3.32 -7.37
CA GLN A 94 -7.29 4.27 -7.31
C GLN A 94 -7.15 5.34 -8.40
N ASP A 95 -5.96 5.91 -8.58
CA ASP A 95 -5.72 6.91 -9.62
C ASP A 95 -5.87 6.30 -11.02
N LEU A 96 -5.39 5.08 -11.23
CA LEU A 96 -5.61 4.32 -12.47
C LEU A 96 -7.09 4.07 -12.76
N GLU A 97 -7.90 3.84 -11.71
CA GLU A 97 -9.35 3.68 -11.86
C GLU A 97 -10.02 4.99 -12.32
N LEU A 98 -9.57 6.14 -11.80
CA LEU A 98 -10.06 7.45 -12.25
C LEU A 98 -9.68 7.72 -13.70
N VAL A 99 -8.42 7.46 -14.09
CA VAL A 99 -7.93 7.65 -15.47
C VAL A 99 -8.62 6.70 -16.46
N SER A 100 -8.95 5.47 -16.04
CA SER A 100 -9.61 4.49 -16.91
C SER A 100 -11.09 4.78 -17.15
N ARG A 101 -11.77 5.46 -16.21
CA ARG A 101 -13.18 5.88 -16.33
C ARG A 101 -13.36 7.16 -17.15
N GLU A 102 -12.29 7.92 -17.35
CA GLU A 102 -12.28 9.20 -18.06
C GLU A 102 -12.47 8.99 -19.58
N ASP A 103 -13.13 9.92 -20.28
CA ASP A 103 -13.26 9.82 -21.74
C ASP A 103 -11.95 10.19 -22.47
N PRO A 104 -11.50 9.42 -23.47
CA PRO A 104 -10.23 9.69 -24.19
C PRO A 104 -10.21 11.06 -24.87
N ARG A 105 -11.39 11.57 -25.25
CA ARG A 105 -11.54 12.90 -25.85
C ARG A 105 -11.35 14.02 -24.81
N ALA A 106 -11.87 13.82 -23.60
CA ALA A 106 -11.71 14.77 -22.50
C ALA A 106 -10.25 14.79 -22.02
N LEU A 107 -9.63 13.60 -21.94
CA LEU A 107 -8.22 13.40 -21.64
C LEU A 107 -7.29 14.07 -22.67
N ALA A 108 -7.62 13.97 -23.97
CA ALA A 108 -6.89 14.63 -25.04
C ALA A 108 -6.91 16.16 -24.92
N VAL A 109 -8.08 16.75 -24.60
CA VAL A 109 -8.25 18.19 -24.39
C VAL A 109 -7.47 18.65 -23.15
N ALA A 110 -7.58 17.94 -22.04
CA ALA A 110 -6.92 18.28 -20.78
C ALA A 110 -5.39 18.25 -20.87
N LEU A 111 -4.85 17.27 -21.59
CA LEU A 111 -3.40 17.07 -21.72
C LEU A 111 -2.79 17.73 -22.96
N SER A 112 -3.60 18.41 -23.78
CA SER A 112 -3.18 18.94 -25.09
C SER A 112 -2.51 17.85 -25.95
N TRP A 113 -3.06 16.64 -25.93
CA TRP A 113 -2.55 15.48 -26.67
C TRP A 113 -3.44 15.15 -27.86
N ASP A 114 -2.88 14.42 -28.83
CA ASP A 114 -3.69 13.80 -29.88
C ASP A 114 -4.61 12.74 -29.30
N ILE A 115 -5.82 12.62 -29.86
CA ILE A 115 -6.83 11.63 -29.43
C ILE A 115 -6.25 10.21 -29.46
N LYS A 116 -5.48 9.86 -30.49
CA LYS A 116 -4.83 8.55 -30.62
C LYS A 116 -3.81 8.29 -29.50
N LYS A 117 -3.08 9.32 -29.08
CA LYS A 117 -2.10 9.22 -28.00
C LYS A 117 -2.80 9.09 -26.65
N ALA A 118 -3.84 9.89 -26.42
CA ALA A 118 -4.65 9.81 -25.20
C ALA A 118 -5.34 8.45 -25.06
N GLU A 119 -5.89 7.91 -26.16
CA GLU A 119 -6.49 6.58 -26.20
C GLU A 119 -5.48 5.47 -25.90
N ALA A 120 -4.27 5.54 -26.49
CA ALA A 120 -3.21 4.58 -26.22
C ALA A 120 -2.78 4.59 -24.74
N VAL A 121 -2.61 5.77 -24.15
CA VAL A 121 -2.25 5.92 -22.73
C VAL A 121 -3.37 5.43 -21.82
N GLN A 122 -4.62 5.78 -22.13
CA GLN A 122 -5.78 5.30 -21.39
C GLN A 122 -5.88 3.77 -21.45
N GLN A 123 -5.68 3.19 -22.62
CA GLN A 123 -5.72 1.75 -22.82
C GLN A 123 -4.59 1.06 -22.02
N ALA A 124 -3.36 1.59 -22.05
CA ALA A 124 -2.26 1.09 -21.23
C ALA A 124 -2.59 1.14 -19.72
N CYS A 125 -3.20 2.24 -19.25
CA CYS A 125 -3.65 2.37 -17.85
C CYS A 125 -4.73 1.34 -17.50
N THR A 126 -5.69 1.09 -18.40
CA THR A 126 -6.75 0.09 -18.17
C THR A 126 -6.20 -1.34 -18.10
N THR A 127 -5.22 -1.67 -18.94
CA THR A 127 -4.59 -3.00 -18.95
C THR A 127 -3.75 -3.23 -17.70
N GLU A 128 -2.99 -2.23 -17.26
CA GLU A 128 -2.23 -2.32 -16.01
C GLU A 128 -3.14 -2.44 -14.78
N LEU A 129 -4.25 -1.70 -14.74
CA LEU A 129 -5.24 -1.83 -13.67
C LEU A 129 -5.82 -3.25 -13.61
N ALA A 130 -6.21 -3.80 -14.76
CA ALA A 130 -6.72 -5.18 -14.84
C ALA A 130 -5.69 -6.20 -14.34
N LEU A 131 -4.42 -6.05 -14.73
CA LEU A 131 -3.32 -6.91 -14.28
C LEU A 131 -3.16 -6.87 -12.75
N ARG A 132 -3.13 -5.67 -12.16
CA ARG A 132 -3.01 -5.49 -10.70
C ARG A 132 -4.18 -6.11 -9.95
N LEU A 133 -5.41 -5.91 -10.44
CA LEU A 133 -6.61 -6.50 -9.85
C LEU A 133 -6.57 -8.03 -9.90
N GLN A 134 -6.15 -8.61 -11.02
CA GLN A 134 -6.00 -10.06 -11.16
C GLN A 134 -4.95 -10.63 -10.19
N GLN A 135 -3.83 -9.95 -10.03
CA GLN A 135 -2.79 -10.35 -9.07
C GLN A 135 -3.33 -10.33 -7.64
N MET A 136 -4.00 -9.25 -7.23
CA MET A 136 -4.62 -9.17 -5.90
C MET A 136 -5.67 -10.27 -5.70
N GLN A 137 -6.53 -10.53 -6.68
CA GLN A 137 -7.55 -11.59 -6.58
C GLN A 137 -6.91 -12.97 -6.43
N SER A 138 -5.81 -13.23 -7.13
CA SER A 138 -5.06 -14.48 -7.03
C SER A 138 -4.46 -14.66 -5.63
N LEU A 139 -3.85 -13.60 -5.07
CA LEU A 139 -3.32 -13.61 -3.70
C LEU A 139 -4.42 -13.79 -2.66
N HIS A 140 -5.56 -13.12 -2.81
CA HIS A 140 -6.72 -13.32 -1.94
C HIS A 140 -7.23 -14.77 -1.99
N SER A 141 -7.29 -15.36 -3.19
CA SER A 141 -7.68 -16.77 -3.37
C SER A 141 -6.72 -17.71 -2.63
N LEU A 142 -5.41 -17.50 -2.73
CA LEU A 142 -4.39 -18.27 -2.00
C LEU A 142 -4.51 -18.08 -0.49
N ARG A 143 -4.71 -16.85 -0.02
CA ARG A 143 -4.92 -16.55 1.41
C ARG A 143 -6.16 -17.26 1.95
N ASN A 144 -7.25 -17.30 1.19
CA ASN A 144 -8.46 -18.01 1.59
C ASN A 144 -8.23 -19.53 1.70
N LEU A 145 -7.42 -20.10 0.79
CA LEU A 145 -7.03 -21.50 0.84
C LEU A 145 -6.09 -21.83 2.01
N SER A 146 -5.16 -20.93 2.36
CA SER A 146 -4.24 -21.13 3.49
C SER A 146 -4.95 -21.00 4.84
N VAL A 147 -5.86 -20.02 5.00
CA VAL A 147 -6.69 -19.87 6.19
C VAL A 147 -7.59 -21.10 6.40
N ARG A 148 -8.17 -21.66 5.32
CA ARG A 148 -8.96 -22.90 5.39
C ARG A 148 -8.12 -24.16 5.69
N LYS A 149 -6.82 -24.17 5.38
CA LYS A 149 -5.89 -25.28 5.66
C LYS A 149 -5.28 -25.26 7.06
N ASN A 150 -5.48 -24.20 7.83
CA ASN A 150 -5.17 -24.14 9.26
C ASN A 150 -6.42 -24.30 10.16
N PRO A 151 -7.28 -25.34 10.03
CA PRO A 151 -7.98 -25.81 11.23
C PRO A 151 -6.90 -26.29 12.20
N LEU A 152 -6.94 -25.81 13.44
CA LEU A 152 -6.11 -26.30 14.54
C LEU A 152 -6.02 -27.85 14.49
N PRO A 153 -4.82 -28.44 14.44
CA PRO A 153 -4.65 -29.86 14.71
C PRO A 153 -4.83 -30.07 16.21
N GLY A 154 -6.09 -30.11 16.64
CA GLY A 154 -6.45 -30.01 18.06
C GLY A 154 -7.76 -30.68 18.44
N GLU A 155 -8.28 -31.60 17.63
CA GLU A 155 -9.24 -32.60 18.10
C GLU A 155 -8.86 -33.95 17.49
N GLN A 156 -7.83 -34.57 18.07
CA GLN A 156 -7.71 -36.01 18.05
C GLN A 156 -8.97 -36.57 18.73
N GLN A 157 -9.97 -36.92 17.92
CA GLN A 157 -11.03 -37.82 18.35
C GLN A 157 -10.36 -39.16 18.71
N SER A 158 -10.06 -39.33 20.00
CA SER A 158 -9.62 -40.60 20.54
C SER A 158 -10.75 -41.62 20.36
N PRO A 159 -10.56 -42.72 19.59
CA PRO A 159 -11.54 -43.79 19.60
C PRO A 159 -11.47 -44.47 20.97
N LYS A 160 -12.66 -44.57 21.58
CA LYS A 160 -12.95 -45.11 22.91
C LYS A 160 -12.13 -46.39 23.19
N ARG A 161 -11.30 -46.36 24.23
CA ARG A 161 -10.69 -47.54 24.85
C ARG A 161 -11.83 -48.45 25.34
N ALA A 162 -12.01 -49.60 24.68
CA ALA A 162 -12.86 -50.66 25.20
C ALA A 162 -12.33 -51.09 26.58
N ARG A 163 -13.21 -51.08 27.58
CA ARG A 163 -12.94 -51.69 28.88
C ARG A 163 -12.72 -53.19 28.65
N GLN A 164 -11.59 -53.72 29.10
CA GLN A 164 -11.46 -55.14 29.40
C GLN A 164 -12.08 -55.36 30.78
N ASP A 165 -13.10 -56.21 30.85
CA ASP A 165 -13.60 -56.77 32.11
C ASP A 165 -12.72 -57.97 32.51
N PRO A 166 -12.47 -58.19 33.82
CA PRO A 166 -11.82 -59.39 34.30
C PRO A 166 -12.86 -60.45 34.70
N GLU A 167 -12.66 -61.69 34.25
CA GLU A 167 -13.01 -62.92 34.98
C GLU A 167 -11.78 -63.82 35.06
#